data_AF-A0A329RG04-F1
#
_entry.id   AF-A0A329RG04-F1
#
_cell.length_a   1.000
_cell.length_b   1.000
_cell.length_c   1.000
_cell.angle_alpha   90.00
_cell.angle_beta   90.00
_cell.angle_gamma   90.00
#
_symmetry.space_group_name_H-M   'P 1'
#
loop_
_entity.id
_entity.type
_entity.pdbx_description
1 polymer ?
#
loop_
_entity_poly.entity_id
_entity_poly.type
_entity_poly.pdbx_seq_one_letter_code
_entity_poly.pdbx_strand_id
1 'polypeptide(L)' 'MENATDKKIKRLRSDNGGKYTGRRFKDYLNRSGNKHENTVP' A
#
# COMPACT_ATOMS: atom_id res chain seq x y z
N MET A 1 -5.28 15.70 -2.92
CA MET A 1 -4.41 14.59 -2.46
C MET A 1 -5.24 13.32 -2.51
N GLU A 2 -4.84 12.34 -3.31
CA GLU A 2 -5.68 11.18 -3.69
C GLU A 2 -6.04 10.25 -2.51
N ASN A 3 -5.32 10.40 -1.40
CA ASN A 3 -5.48 9.71 -0.12
C ASN A 3 -6.09 10.60 0.98
N ALA A 4 -6.67 11.75 0.65
CA ALA A 4 -7.25 12.70 1.61
C ALA A 4 -8.67 12.32 2.10
N THR A 5 -9.17 11.15 1.72
CA THR A 5 -10.46 10.70 2.24
C THR A 5 -10.20 10.00 3.58
N ASP A 6 -10.92 10.39 4.63
CA ASP A 6 -10.97 9.73 5.95
C ASP A 6 -11.48 8.26 5.89
N LYS A 7 -11.57 7.70 4.69
CA LYS A 7 -11.92 6.31 4.44
C LYS A 7 -10.65 5.48 4.54
N LYS A 8 -10.62 4.62 5.57
CA LYS A 8 -9.61 3.56 5.69
C LYS A 8 -9.63 2.69 4.44
N ILE A 9 -8.54 2.72 3.66
CA ILE A 9 -8.35 1.79 2.56
C ILE A 9 -8.36 0.36 3.16
N LYS A 10 -9.10 -0.55 2.52
CA LYS A 10 -9.22 -1.95 2.99
C LYS A 10 -8.14 -2.85 2.39
N ARG A 11 -7.69 -2.54 1.18
CA ARG A 11 -6.74 -3.35 0.40
C ARG A 11 -6.06 -2.49 -0.65
N LEU A 12 -4.73 -2.61 -0.76
CA LEU A 12 -3.94 -1.96 -1.79
C LEU A 12 -3.31 -3.03 -2.69
N ARG A 13 -3.64 -2.99 -3.98
CA ARG A 13 -2.92 -3.74 -5.03
C ARG A 13 -2.00 -2.81 -5.80
N SER A 14 -0.77 -3.22 -6.00
CA SER A 14 0.23 -2.50 -6.79
C SER A 14 0.90 -3.46 -7.75
N ASP A 15 1.27 -2.96 -8.91
CA ASP A 15 2.13 -3.67 -9.85
C ASP A 15 3.56 -3.81 -9.28
N ASN A 16 4.27 -4.88 -9.67
CA ASN A 16 5.60 -5.23 -9.14
C ASN A 16 6.72 -4.26 -9.54
N GLY A 17 6.41 -3.15 -10.22
CA GLY A 17 7.35 -2.10 -10.59
C GLY A 17 7.94 -1.34 -9.39
N GLY A 18 8.76 -2.00 -8.56
CA GLY A 18 9.80 -1.52 -7.63
C GLY A 18 9.48 -0.42 -6.61
N LYS A 19 8.76 0.63 -7.00
CA LYS A 19 8.38 1.80 -6.20
C LYS A 19 7.56 1.45 -4.95
N TYR A 20 6.83 0.33 -4.98
CA TYR A 20 5.93 -0.06 -3.89
C TYR A 20 6.43 -1.26 -3.07
N THR A 21 7.63 -1.77 -3.34
CA THR A 21 8.20 -2.91 -2.60
C THR A 21 9.17 -2.49 -1.48
N GLY A 22 9.48 -1.20 -1.38
CA GLY A 22 10.45 -0.65 -0.43
C GLY A 22 10.02 -0.73 1.05
N ARG A 23 11.01 -0.80 1.95
CA ARG A 23 10.79 -0.87 3.42
C ARG A 23 9.94 0.28 3.95
N ARG A 24 10.15 1.50 3.43
CA ARG A 24 9.38 2.69 3.81
C ARG A 24 7.89 2.57 3.46
N PHE A 25 7.58 1.92 2.34
CA PHE A 25 6.20 1.71 1.91
C PHE A 25 5.50 0.67 2.79
N LYS A 26 6.20 -0.42 3.13
CA LYS A 26 5.71 -1.42 4.08
C LYS A 26 5.43 -0.82 5.46
N ASP A 27 6.32 0.04 5.95
CA ASP A 27 6.17 0.71 7.24
C ASP A 27 4.94 1.63 7.27
N TYR A 28 4.76 2.42 6.21
CA TYR A 28 3.57 3.26 6.02
C TYR A 28 2.27 2.44 6.03
N LEU A 29 2.23 1.33 5.29
CA LEU A 29 1.05 0.45 5.25
C LEU A 29 0.77 -0.21 6.59
N ASN A 30 1.81 -0.64 7.31
CA ASN A 30 1.70 -1.20 8.66
C ASN A 30 1.10 -0.17 9.63
N ARG A 31 1.61 1.07 9.62
CA ARG A 31 1.10 2.16 10.45
C ARG A 31 -0.35 2.52 10.15
N SER A 32 -0.76 2.40 8.89
CA SER A 32 -2.12 2.67 8.44
C SER A 32 -3.07 1.47 8.67
N GLY A 33 -2.56 0.31 9.09
CA GLY A 33 -3.32 -0.92 9.25
C GLY A 33 -3.84 -1.48 7.91
N ASN A 34 -3.14 -1.17 6.83
CA ASN A 34 -3.47 -1.57 5.46
C ASN A 34 -2.71 -2.83 5.08
N LYS A 35 -3.42 -3.86 4.62
CA LYS A 35 -2.80 -5.07 4.07
C LYS A 35 -2.40 -4.81 2.60
N HIS A 36 -1.12 -5.00 2.32
CA HIS A 36 -0.59 -4.97 0.96
C HIS A 36 -0.66 -6.35 0.35
N GLU A 37 -1.15 -6.46 -0.88
CA GLU A 37 -1.03 -7.68 -1.65
C GLU A 37 -0.27 -7.41 -2.95
N ASN A 38 0.81 -8.17 -3.11
CA ASN A 38 1.53 -8.22 -4.37
C ASN A 38 0.75 -9.14 -5.31
N THR A 39 0.45 -8.65 -6.51
CA THR A 39 0.06 -9.54 -7.60
C THR A 39 1.30 -10.31 -8.04
N VAL A 40 1.27 -11.64 -7.90
CA VAL A 40 2.15 -12.53 -8.66
C VAL A 40 1.93 -12.23 -10.16
N PRO A 41 2.99 -12.16 -10.99
CA PRO A 41 2.81 -12.06 -12.43
C PRO A 41 2.00 -13.24 -12.97
#